data_AF-A0A920PZT5-F1
#
_entry.id   AF-A0A920PZT5-F1
#
_cell.length_a   1.000
_cell.length_b   1.000
_cell.length_c   1.000
_cell.angle_alpha   90.00
_cell.angle_beta   90.00
_cell.angle_gamma   90.00
#
_symmetry.space_group_name_H-M   'P 1'
#
loop_
_entity.id
_entity.type
_entity.pdbx_description
1 polymer ?
#
loop_
_entity_poly.entity_id
_entity_poly.type
_entity_poly.pdbx_seq_one_letter_code
_entity_poly.pdbx_strand_id
1 'polypeptide(L)'
;MCRQVQALLPILIQLRNMRKHEPKRLHLLRHSNLPKEVLSRRNRLELKTKMIIVIDNYDSFTYNLVQYLGELGAELRVFRNDAVTVSEIADLKPAGIVISPGPGRPEQAGISVDLIRNQSECTPILGVCLGHQAIGQAYGAQIVSAPALLHGKSSPVVHDGRDLLAGVKSPFEAGRYHSL
;
A
#
# COMPACT_ATOMS: atom_id res chain seq x y z
N MET A 1 -11.56 23.78 2.78
CA MET A 1 -10.34 24.18 2.06
C MET A 1 -9.14 23.55 2.77
N CYS A 2 -8.82 22.28 2.49
CA CYS A 2 -7.75 21.56 3.18
C CYS A 2 -6.65 21.21 2.18
N ARG A 3 -5.49 21.87 2.31
CA ARG A 3 -4.29 21.62 1.51
C ARG A 3 -3.39 20.64 2.28
N GLN A 4 -3.38 19.35 1.93
CA GLN A 4 -2.40 18.40 2.50
C GLN A 4 -2.23 17.11 1.67
N VAL A 5 -1.85 17.23 0.39
CA VAL A 5 -1.51 16.05 -0.47
C VAL A 5 -0.02 15.63 -0.33
N GLN A 6 0.77 16.27 0.54
CA GLN A 6 2.23 16.02 0.63
C GLN A 6 2.65 14.86 1.55
N ALA A 7 1.74 14.20 2.27
CA ALA A 7 2.13 13.28 3.34
C ALA A 7 2.80 11.98 2.87
N LEU A 8 2.45 11.45 1.68
CA LEU A 8 3.03 10.22 1.12
C LEU A 8 4.24 10.45 0.21
N LEU A 9 4.49 11.67 -0.27
CA LEU A 9 5.56 11.97 -1.21
C LEU A 9 6.96 11.47 -0.74
N PRO A 10 7.33 11.52 0.56
CA PRO A 10 8.58 10.95 1.05
C PRO A 10 8.65 9.42 0.99
N ILE A 11 7.52 8.71 1.11
CA ILE A 11 7.41 7.24 0.97
C ILE A 11 7.61 6.86 -0.51
N LEU A 12 6.97 7.61 -1.41
CA LEU A 12 7.05 7.42 -2.86
C LEU A 12 8.46 7.70 -3.41
N ILE A 13 9.10 8.78 -2.95
CA ILE A 13 10.48 9.14 -3.28
C ILE A 13 11.48 8.07 -2.82
N GLN A 14 11.10 7.17 -1.89
CA GLN A 14 12.02 6.17 -1.39
C GLN A 14 12.02 4.84 -2.13
N LEU A 15 10.85 4.42 -2.62
CA LEU A 15 10.75 3.32 -3.56
C LEU A 15 11.59 3.57 -4.84
N ARG A 16 11.85 4.85 -5.17
CA ARG A 16 12.73 5.32 -6.25
C ARG A 16 14.21 4.95 -6.08
N ASN A 17 14.75 4.92 -4.87
CA ASN A 17 16.20 4.75 -4.63
C ASN A 17 16.63 3.28 -4.45
N MET A 18 15.68 2.36 -4.23
CA MET A 18 15.93 0.95 -3.97
C MET A 18 16.32 0.11 -5.20
N ARG A 19 16.22 0.64 -6.42
CA ARG A 19 16.31 -0.15 -7.67
C ARG A 19 17.62 -0.04 -8.46
N LYS A 20 18.75 0.20 -7.77
CA LYS A 20 20.09 0.11 -8.39
C LYS A 20 20.80 -1.24 -8.21
N HIS A 21 20.23 -2.23 -7.54
CA HIS A 21 20.89 -3.54 -7.37
C HIS A 21 20.02 -4.74 -7.80
N GLU A 22 20.60 -5.57 -8.68
CA GLU A 22 20.09 -6.83 -9.23
C GLU A 22 19.92 -7.95 -8.18
N PRO A 23 19.11 -9.00 -8.45
CA PRO A 23 18.78 -10.02 -7.48
C PRO A 23 19.81 -11.16 -7.48
N LYS A 24 20.46 -11.41 -6.34
CA LYS A 24 21.16 -12.68 -6.08
C LYS A 24 20.48 -13.43 -4.93
N ARG A 25 19.99 -14.63 -5.27
CA ARG A 25 19.63 -15.81 -4.48
C ARG A 25 19.07 -15.63 -3.05
N LEU A 26 17.88 -16.22 -2.89
CA LEU A 26 17.14 -16.50 -1.66
C LEU A 26 17.98 -17.26 -0.63
N HIS A 27 18.39 -16.58 0.44
CA HIS A 27 18.77 -17.20 1.71
C HIS A 27 18.01 -16.48 2.82
N LEU A 28 17.52 -17.24 3.80
CA LEU A 28 16.94 -16.73 5.05
C LEU A 28 17.87 -15.66 5.65
N LEU A 29 17.51 -14.39 5.51
CA LEU A 29 18.25 -13.29 6.13
C LEU A 29 17.69 -13.07 7.53
N ARG A 30 18.42 -13.63 8.51
CA ARG A 30 18.46 -13.10 9.88
C ARG A 30 18.73 -11.59 9.81
N HIS A 31 18.07 -10.85 10.70
CA HIS A 31 18.29 -9.43 11.00
C HIS A 31 19.72 -8.97 10.67
N SER A 32 19.87 -7.97 9.77
CA SER A 32 20.94 -6.94 9.79
C SER A 32 21.50 -6.45 8.44
N ASN A 33 20.89 -6.65 7.26
CA ASN A 33 21.47 -6.10 6.01
C ASN A 33 20.46 -5.53 4.99
N LEU A 34 19.71 -4.49 5.38
CA LEU A 34 19.21 -3.52 4.41
C LEU A 34 20.29 -2.44 4.18
N PRO A 35 20.62 -2.09 2.92
CA PRO A 35 21.63 -1.08 2.63
C PRO A 35 21.31 0.25 3.32
N LYS A 36 22.29 0.81 4.03
CA LYS A 36 22.13 2.01 4.89
C LYS A 36 21.77 3.30 4.14
N GLU A 37 21.74 3.28 2.80
CA GLU A 37 21.46 4.45 1.95
C GLU A 37 20.01 4.62 1.52
N VAL A 38 19.12 3.73 1.95
CA VAL A 38 17.74 3.71 1.43
C VAL A 38 16.89 4.86 1.94
N LEU A 39 17.24 5.56 3.02
CA LEU A 39 16.50 6.75 3.47
C LEU A 39 17.45 7.88 3.82
N SER A 40 17.29 9.04 3.20
CA SER A 40 17.90 10.27 3.71
C SER A 40 17.48 10.43 5.18
N ARG A 41 18.40 10.88 6.05
CA ARG A 41 18.10 11.04 7.49
C ARG A 41 16.86 11.91 7.73
N ARG A 42 16.63 12.91 6.87
CA ARG A 42 15.42 13.76 6.88
C ARG A 42 14.15 12.97 6.58
N ASN A 43 14.11 12.17 5.51
CA ASN A 43 12.92 11.37 5.18
C ASN A 43 12.63 10.29 6.22
N ARG A 44 13.68 9.73 6.85
CA ARG A 44 13.52 8.75 7.95
C ARG A 44 12.90 9.38 9.19
N LEU A 45 13.33 10.59 9.56
CA LEU A 45 12.76 11.34 10.69
C LEU A 45 11.31 11.76 10.42
N GLU A 46 11.00 12.15 9.19
CA GLU A 46 9.65 12.57 8.78
C GLU A 46 8.66 11.41 8.68
N LEU A 47 9.14 10.19 8.42
CA LEU A 47 8.33 8.97 8.46
C LEU A 47 8.12 8.44 9.87
N LYS A 48 9.11 8.63 10.75
CA LYS A 48 9.06 8.21 12.15
C LYS A 48 7.96 8.87 12.97
N THR A 49 7.41 9.98 12.50
CA THR A 49 6.34 10.74 13.16
C THR A 49 4.99 10.61 12.47
N LYS A 50 4.89 9.85 11.37
CA LYS A 50 3.66 9.70 10.60
C LYS A 50 2.99 8.37 10.92
N MET A 51 1.86 8.44 11.63
CA MET A 51 1.00 7.29 11.88
C MET A 51 0.37 6.82 10.57
N ILE A 52 0.62 5.58 10.20
CA ILE A 52 -0.01 4.90 9.07
C ILE A 52 -0.97 3.85 9.62
N ILE A 53 -2.22 3.92 9.16
CA ILE A 53 -3.22 2.91 9.48
C ILE A 53 -3.24 1.87 8.38
N VAL A 54 -3.24 0.59 8.77
CA VAL A 54 -3.41 -0.54 7.85
C VAL A 54 -4.74 -1.21 8.16
N ILE A 55 -5.63 -1.27 7.17
CA ILE A 55 -6.87 -2.05 7.23
C ILE A 55 -6.57 -3.43 6.65
N ASP A 56 -6.63 -4.45 7.52
CA ASP A 56 -6.44 -5.85 7.18
C ASP A 56 -7.76 -6.49 6.75
N ASN A 57 -7.82 -6.92 5.50
CA ASN A 57 -8.91 -7.72 4.93
C ASN A 57 -8.64 -9.23 5.05
N TYR A 58 -8.01 -9.66 6.15
CA TYR A 58 -7.74 -11.07 6.47
C TYR A 58 -6.85 -11.78 5.44
N ASP A 59 -5.76 -11.13 5.04
CA ASP A 59 -4.82 -11.68 4.04
C ASP A 59 -3.47 -12.05 4.65
N SER A 60 -2.89 -13.15 4.17
CA SER A 60 -1.59 -13.62 4.65
C SER A 60 -0.43 -12.70 4.26
N PHE A 61 -0.58 -11.88 3.21
CA PHE A 61 0.43 -10.91 2.78
C PHE A 61 0.36 -9.58 3.54
N THR A 62 -0.66 -9.34 4.37
CA THR A 62 -0.73 -8.14 5.21
C THR A 62 0.52 -7.98 6.07
N TYR A 63 1.06 -9.08 6.61
CA TYR A 63 2.30 -9.07 7.39
C TYR A 63 3.50 -8.53 6.62
N ASN A 64 3.62 -8.85 5.33
CA ASN A 64 4.72 -8.36 4.49
C ASN A 64 4.62 -6.84 4.30
N LEU A 65 3.41 -6.30 4.13
CA LEU A 65 3.20 -4.86 4.02
C LEU A 65 3.55 -4.15 5.33
N VAL A 66 3.03 -4.66 6.45
CA VAL A 66 3.29 -4.11 7.79
C VAL A 66 4.79 -4.13 8.12
N GLN A 67 5.48 -5.24 7.84
CA GLN A 67 6.91 -5.35 8.07
C GLN A 67 7.68 -4.31 7.24
N TYR A 68 7.40 -4.20 5.94
CA TYR A 68 8.12 -3.27 5.06
C TYR A 68 7.89 -1.81 5.47
N LEU A 69 6.65 -1.44 5.81
CA LEU A 69 6.33 -0.11 6.32
C LEU A 69 7.03 0.19 7.66
N GLY A 70 7.14 -0.81 8.53
CA GLY A 70 7.85 -0.69 9.81
C GLY A 70 9.36 -0.53 9.63
N GLU A 71 9.97 -1.24 8.68
CA GLU A 71 11.38 -1.10 8.31
C GLU A 71 11.69 0.28 7.73
N LEU A 72 10.73 0.90 7.03
CA LEU A 72 10.81 2.29 6.58
C LEU A 72 10.65 3.31 7.72
N GLY A 73 10.24 2.85 8.90
CA GLY A 73 10.15 3.63 10.13
C GLY A 73 8.77 4.25 10.39
N ALA A 74 7.71 3.83 9.69
CA ALA A 74 6.36 4.31 9.96
C ALA A 74 5.85 3.84 11.35
N GLU A 75 5.10 4.70 12.05
CA GLU A 75 4.30 4.25 13.20
C GLU A 75 3.04 3.57 12.67
N LEU A 76 2.87 2.28 12.93
CA LEU A 76 1.78 1.49 12.32
C LEU A 76 0.71 1.14 13.35
N ARG A 77 -0.55 1.29 12.93
CA ARG A 77 -1.72 0.70 13.61
C ARG A 77 -2.48 -0.17 12.63
N VAL A 78 -2.71 -1.43 12.98
CA VAL A 78 -3.39 -2.40 12.11
C VAL A 78 -4.75 -2.72 12.71
N PHE A 79 -5.80 -2.61 11.90
CA PHE A 79 -7.16 -2.95 12.28
C PHE A 79 -7.74 -3.92 11.26
N ARG A 80 -8.53 -4.90 11.73
CA ARG A 80 -9.35 -5.70 10.82
C ARG A 80 -10.50 -4.85 10.29
N ASN A 81 -10.92 -5.14 9.06
CA ASN A 81 -11.95 -4.38 8.34
C ASN A 81 -13.35 -4.38 9.00
N ASP A 82 -13.56 -5.19 10.03
CA ASP A 82 -14.79 -5.36 10.80
C ASP A 82 -14.64 -4.96 12.28
N ALA A 83 -13.42 -4.61 12.72
CA ALA A 83 -13.09 -4.36 14.12
C ALA A 83 -12.97 -2.87 14.46
N VAL A 84 -13.25 -1.98 13.49
CA VAL A 84 -13.13 -0.53 13.64
C VAL A 84 -14.13 0.16 12.72
N THR A 85 -14.54 1.37 13.09
CA THR A 85 -15.45 2.21 12.31
C THR A 85 -14.70 3.31 11.57
N VAL A 86 -15.33 3.88 10.53
CA VAL A 86 -14.78 5.01 9.77
C VAL A 86 -14.53 6.23 10.67
N SER A 87 -15.41 6.49 11.64
CA SER A 87 -15.26 7.61 12.58
C SER A 87 -14.03 7.42 13.48
N GLU A 88 -13.85 6.23 14.05
CA GLU A 88 -12.69 5.94 14.89
C GLU A 88 -11.38 6.11 14.10
N ILE A 89 -11.34 5.68 12.84
CA ILE A 89 -10.18 5.91 11.97
C ILE A 89 -9.93 7.40 11.71
N ALA A 90 -10.99 8.18 11.49
CA ALA A 90 -10.88 9.62 11.28
C ALA A 90 -10.34 10.35 12.53
N ASP A 91 -10.80 9.96 13.71
CA ASP A 91 -10.39 10.55 14.99
C ASP A 91 -8.90 10.32 15.31
N LEU A 92 -8.32 9.23 14.79
CA LEU A 92 -6.90 8.94 14.90
C LEU A 92 -6.02 9.85 14.04
N LYS A 93 -6.59 10.61 13.09
CA LYS A 93 -5.89 11.54 12.19
C LYS A 93 -4.63 10.93 11.56
N PRO A 94 -4.75 9.77 10.87
CA PRO A 94 -3.61 9.11 10.24
C PRO A 94 -2.96 10.01 9.18
N ALA A 95 -1.65 9.89 9.02
CA ALA A 95 -0.94 10.53 7.92
C ALA A 95 -1.15 9.82 6.57
N GLY A 96 -1.66 8.58 6.61
CA GLY A 96 -2.01 7.79 5.44
C GLY A 96 -2.68 6.47 5.84
N ILE A 97 -3.47 5.92 4.92
CA ILE A 97 -4.18 4.66 5.10
C ILE A 97 -3.71 3.67 4.03
N VAL A 98 -3.44 2.43 4.43
CA VAL A 98 -3.16 1.30 3.53
C VAL A 98 -4.28 0.28 3.69
N ILE A 99 -4.92 -0.10 2.59
CA ILE A 99 -5.95 -1.14 2.56
C ILE A 99 -5.34 -2.38 1.93
N SER A 100 -5.25 -3.45 2.72
CA SER A 100 -4.54 -4.67 2.36
C SER A 100 -5.26 -5.46 1.25
N PRO A 101 -4.57 -6.44 0.64
CA PRO A 101 -5.22 -7.53 -0.08
C PRO A 101 -6.20 -8.28 0.83
N GLY A 102 -7.03 -9.12 0.22
CA GLY A 102 -8.01 -9.96 0.92
C GLY A 102 -8.77 -10.85 -0.06
N PRO A 103 -9.46 -11.88 0.44
CA PRO A 103 -10.33 -12.71 -0.37
C PRO A 103 -11.64 -11.99 -0.70
N GLY A 104 -12.38 -12.53 -1.68
CA GLY A 104 -13.73 -12.08 -2.00
C GLY A 104 -13.77 -10.79 -2.81
N ARG A 105 -14.88 -10.06 -2.67
CA ARG A 105 -15.17 -8.86 -3.45
C ARG A 105 -15.21 -7.60 -2.57
N PRO A 106 -14.91 -6.42 -3.14
CA PRO A 106 -14.87 -5.17 -2.37
C PRO A 106 -16.20 -4.82 -1.69
N GLU A 107 -17.34 -5.28 -2.21
CA GLU A 107 -18.66 -5.11 -1.56
C GLU A 107 -18.72 -5.74 -0.16
N GLN A 108 -17.85 -6.72 0.11
CA GLN A 108 -17.83 -7.51 1.34
C GLN A 108 -16.60 -7.18 2.21
N ALA A 109 -15.78 -6.19 1.82
CA ALA A 109 -14.52 -5.85 2.48
C ALA A 109 -14.70 -4.98 3.74
N GLY A 110 -15.73 -5.26 4.54
CA GLY A 110 -16.06 -4.53 5.77
C GLY A 110 -16.17 -3.02 5.52
N ILE A 111 -15.49 -2.22 6.35
CA ILE A 111 -15.52 -0.75 6.23
C ILE A 111 -14.73 -0.20 5.02
N SER A 112 -13.99 -1.02 4.26
CA SER A 112 -12.98 -0.52 3.33
C SER A 112 -13.51 0.46 2.28
N VAL A 113 -14.65 0.15 1.64
CA VAL A 113 -15.25 1.02 0.61
C VAL A 113 -15.74 2.33 1.22
N ASP A 114 -16.43 2.26 2.37
CA ASP A 114 -16.96 3.44 3.03
C ASP A 114 -15.84 4.31 3.62
N LEU A 115 -14.77 3.70 4.13
CA LEU A 115 -13.57 4.42 4.58
C LEU A 115 -12.97 5.23 3.43
N ILE A 116 -12.85 4.63 2.23
CA ILE A 116 -12.32 5.33 1.05
C ILE A 116 -13.20 6.54 0.69
N ARG A 117 -14.52 6.34 0.63
CA ARG A 117 -15.47 7.42 0.29
C ARG A 117 -15.38 8.60 1.26
N ASN A 118 -15.19 8.32 2.55
CA ASN A 118 -15.22 9.35 3.58
C ASN A 118 -13.85 9.99 3.86
N GLN A 119 -12.73 9.31 3.57
CA GLN A 119 -11.40 9.78 3.98
C GLN A 119 -10.47 10.18 2.83
N SER A 120 -10.73 9.76 1.59
CA SER A 120 -9.76 9.93 0.50
C SER A 120 -9.49 11.39 0.08
N GLU A 121 -10.38 12.34 0.41
CA GLU A 121 -10.12 13.78 0.19
C GLU A 121 -9.19 14.39 1.23
N CYS A 122 -9.11 13.79 2.42
CA CYS A 122 -8.38 14.32 3.57
C CYS A 122 -7.08 13.56 3.85
N THR A 123 -7.11 12.25 3.64
CA THR A 123 -6.07 11.32 4.01
C THR A 123 -5.66 10.52 2.77
N PRO A 124 -4.38 10.51 2.38
CA PRO A 124 -3.93 9.70 1.27
C PRO A 124 -4.15 8.20 1.52
N ILE A 125 -4.68 7.48 0.52
CA ILE A 125 -5.00 6.06 0.61
C ILE A 125 -4.24 5.26 -0.45
N LEU A 126 -3.60 4.17 -0.03
CA LEU A 126 -3.01 3.16 -0.90
C LEU A 126 -3.78 1.84 -0.78
N GLY A 127 -4.34 1.36 -1.89
CA GLY A 127 -5.01 0.06 -1.94
C GLY A 127 -4.16 -0.98 -2.68
N VAL A 128 -4.08 -2.21 -2.13
CA VAL A 128 -3.37 -3.33 -2.75
C VAL A 128 -4.36 -4.47 -3.02
N CYS A 129 -4.38 -5.03 -4.23
CA CYS A 129 -5.30 -6.10 -4.64
C CYS A 129 -6.77 -5.75 -4.33
N LEU A 130 -7.43 -6.44 -3.38
CA LEU A 130 -8.79 -6.13 -2.92
C LEU A 130 -8.93 -4.65 -2.51
N GLY A 131 -7.93 -4.08 -1.83
CA GLY A 131 -7.91 -2.66 -1.49
C GLY A 131 -7.90 -1.75 -2.72
N HIS A 132 -7.23 -2.15 -3.80
CA HIS A 132 -7.26 -1.40 -5.07
C HIS A 132 -8.64 -1.51 -5.76
N GLN A 133 -9.25 -2.70 -5.73
CA GLN A 133 -10.60 -2.91 -6.23
C GLN A 133 -11.63 -2.10 -5.44
N ALA A 134 -11.47 -2.00 -4.11
CA ALA A 134 -12.32 -1.18 -3.24
C ALA A 134 -12.23 0.31 -3.60
N ILE A 135 -11.05 0.81 -3.98
CA ILE A 135 -10.90 2.19 -4.50
C ILE A 135 -11.72 2.36 -5.79
N GLY A 136 -11.56 1.45 -6.75
CA GLY A 136 -12.35 1.48 -7.98
C GLY A 136 -13.85 1.53 -7.68
N GLN A 137 -14.33 0.64 -6.81
CA GLN A 137 -15.74 0.59 -6.43
C GLN A 137 -16.23 1.84 -5.69
N ALA A 138 -15.43 2.40 -4.78
CA ALA A 138 -15.78 3.63 -4.07
C ALA A 138 -16.07 4.78 -5.03
N TYR A 139 -15.36 4.82 -6.17
CA TYR A 139 -15.52 5.79 -7.25
C TYR A 139 -16.41 5.31 -8.41
N GLY A 140 -17.18 4.24 -8.22
CA GLY A 140 -18.20 3.78 -9.18
C GLY A 140 -17.70 2.87 -10.30
N ALA A 141 -16.46 2.39 -10.26
CA ALA A 141 -15.97 1.41 -11.21
C ALA A 141 -16.61 0.03 -11.00
N GLN A 142 -16.76 -0.72 -12.09
CA GLN A 142 -17.21 -2.11 -12.04
C GLN A 142 -16.02 -3.06 -11.91
N ILE A 143 -16.08 -3.96 -10.93
CA ILE A 143 -15.06 -4.99 -10.72
C ILE A 143 -15.53 -6.29 -11.39
N VAL A 144 -14.91 -6.61 -12.52
CA VAL A 144 -15.24 -7.78 -13.36
C VAL A 144 -14.12 -8.81 -13.32
N SER A 145 -14.45 -10.07 -13.56
CA SER A 145 -13.47 -11.15 -13.63
C SER A 145 -12.53 -11.00 -14.81
N ALA A 146 -11.26 -11.37 -14.60
CA ALA A 146 -10.28 -11.39 -15.67
C ALA A 146 -10.57 -12.54 -16.67
N PRO A 147 -10.27 -12.37 -17.97
CA PRO A 147 -10.45 -13.44 -18.96
C PRO A 147 -9.64 -14.71 -18.68
N ALA A 148 -8.53 -14.58 -17.94
CA ALA A 148 -7.68 -15.69 -17.54
C ALA A 148 -7.08 -15.44 -16.14
N LEU A 149 -7.10 -16.46 -15.30
CA LEU A 149 -6.48 -16.42 -13.98
C LEU A 149 -4.96 -16.60 -14.10
N LEU A 150 -4.17 -15.64 -13.63
CA LEU A 150 -2.72 -15.76 -13.53
C LEU A 150 -2.32 -15.84 -12.05
N HIS A 151 -2.05 -17.04 -11.55
CA HIS A 151 -1.63 -17.24 -10.16
C HIS A 151 -0.13 -17.50 -10.07
N GLY A 152 0.58 -16.74 -9.23
CA GLY A 152 2.01 -16.96 -8.97
C GLY A 152 2.94 -16.70 -10.17
N LYS A 153 2.45 -15.98 -11.19
CA LYS A 153 3.26 -15.58 -12.35
C LYS A 153 3.63 -14.11 -12.23
N SER A 154 4.86 -13.78 -12.61
CA SER A 154 5.22 -12.38 -12.82
C SER A 154 4.60 -11.88 -14.13
N SER A 155 4.32 -10.60 -14.21
CA SER A 155 3.89 -9.95 -15.44
C SER A 155 4.50 -8.55 -15.54
N PRO A 156 4.81 -8.09 -16.76
CA PRO A 156 5.22 -6.72 -16.96
C PRO A 156 4.05 -5.77 -16.68
N VAL A 157 4.28 -4.76 -15.85
CA VAL A 157 3.36 -3.66 -15.60
C VAL A 157 3.89 -2.41 -16.32
N VAL A 158 3.11 -1.93 -17.28
CA VAL A 158 3.36 -0.66 -17.98
C VAL A 158 2.72 0.47 -17.18
N HIS A 159 3.39 1.62 -17.14
CA HIS A 159 2.92 2.80 -16.43
C HIS A 159 3.45 4.08 -17.08
N ASP A 160 2.84 5.21 -16.76
CA ASP A 160 3.17 6.54 -17.29
C ASP A 160 4.36 7.22 -16.61
N GLY A 161 4.81 6.69 -15.47
CA GLY A 161 6.00 7.17 -14.75
C GLY A 161 5.74 8.40 -13.90
N ARG A 162 4.47 8.63 -13.51
CA ARG A 162 4.05 9.74 -12.67
C ARG A 162 3.77 9.30 -11.23
N ASP A 163 3.68 10.28 -10.33
CA ASP A 163 3.26 10.11 -8.94
C ASP A 163 3.99 8.98 -8.20
N LEU A 164 3.26 7.97 -7.72
CA LEU A 164 3.81 6.79 -7.02
C LEU A 164 4.79 5.99 -7.89
N LEU A 165 4.66 6.05 -9.20
CA LEU A 165 5.50 5.31 -10.15
C LEU A 165 6.61 6.18 -10.77
N ALA A 166 6.85 7.37 -10.25
CA ALA A 166 7.95 8.23 -10.71
C ALA A 166 9.33 7.61 -10.44
N GLY A 167 10.16 7.52 -11.48
CA GLY A 167 11.50 6.91 -11.42
C GLY A 167 11.50 5.38 -11.41
N VAL A 168 10.34 4.74 -11.53
CA VAL A 168 10.20 3.31 -11.75
C VAL A 168 10.44 3.01 -13.23
N LYS A 169 11.24 1.97 -13.54
CA LYS A 169 11.42 1.51 -14.92
C LYS A 169 10.10 0.98 -15.46
N SER A 170 9.75 1.38 -16.69
CA SER A 170 8.59 0.85 -17.40
C SER A 170 9.04 0.01 -18.61
N PRO A 171 8.53 -1.22 -18.79
CA PRO A 171 7.75 -1.97 -17.81
C PRO A 171 8.60 -2.43 -16.61
N PHE A 172 7.96 -2.75 -15.49
CA PHE A 172 8.57 -3.50 -14.39
C PHE A 172 7.85 -4.82 -14.13
N GLU A 173 8.58 -5.81 -13.61
CA GLU A 173 8.02 -7.10 -13.22
C GLU A 173 7.28 -6.98 -11.88
N ALA A 174 6.02 -7.40 -11.85
CA ALA A 174 5.21 -7.52 -10.63
C ALA A 174 4.59 -8.92 -10.51
N GLY A 175 4.52 -9.43 -9.29
CA GLY A 175 3.78 -10.67 -9.01
C GLY A 175 2.28 -10.44 -9.19
N ARG A 176 1.60 -11.36 -9.88
CA ARG A 176 0.15 -11.37 -10.04
C ARG A 176 -0.47 -12.37 -9.06
N TYR A 177 -1.42 -11.89 -8.28
CA TYR A 177 -2.28 -12.70 -7.42
C TYR A 177 -3.71 -12.23 -7.65
N HIS A 178 -4.58 -13.13 -8.12
CA HIS A 178 -5.96 -12.78 -8.48
C HIS A 178 -6.90 -13.23 -7.36
N SER A 179 -7.86 -12.36 -7.04
CA SER A 179 -8.99 -12.67 -6.17
C SER A 179 -10.29 -12.92 -6.95
N LEU A 180 -10.37 -12.58 -8.26
CA LEU A 180 -11.59 -12.63 -9.10
C LEU A 180 -11.32 -12.82 -10.60
#